data_AF-A0A4P9WPP5-F1
#
_entry.id   AF-A0A4P9WPP5-F1
#
_cell.length_a   1.000
_cell.length_b   1.000
_cell.length_c   1.000
_cell.angle_alpha   90.00
_cell.angle_beta   90.00
_cell.angle_gamma   90.00
#
_symmetry.space_group_name_H-M   'P 1'
#
loop_
_entity.id
_entity.type
_entity.pdbx_description
1 polymer ?
#
loop_
_entity_poly.entity_id
_entity_poly.type
_entity_poly.pdbx_seq_one_letter_code
_entity_poly.pdbx_strand_id
1 'polypeptide(L)'
;MILSPWMAIAFGIGIRIRVFAMAFIDVIMEPEDKEMPDTAKKVYARDVIDKWRKLHERERTVQNTVYDGMANIFSPTVLPDRCLVPCDIEVTSERGFPKKFGLQIERVAEVSMKELHRFINREINVVPQIALTVIQVLVRHFPALNFLVSGGGGGAFFSP
;
A
#
# COMPACT_ATOMS: atom_id res chain seq x y z
N MET A 1 33.98 -23.84 0.44
CA MET A 1 33.31 -22.72 -0.27
C MET A 1 32.68 -21.85 0.80
N ILE A 2 33.29 -20.68 1.06
CA ILE A 2 33.03 -19.84 2.22
C ILE A 2 31.79 -19.00 1.92
N LEU A 3 30.69 -19.24 2.66
CA LEU A 3 29.47 -18.42 2.61
C LEU A 3 29.79 -17.02 3.13
N SER A 4 29.40 -15.99 2.38
CA SER A 4 29.70 -14.59 2.70
C SER A 4 28.87 -14.09 3.90
N PRO A 5 29.38 -13.12 4.68
CA PRO A 5 28.78 -12.70 5.96
C PRO A 5 27.43 -11.96 5.84
N TRP A 6 26.99 -11.65 4.62
CA TRP A 6 25.75 -10.91 4.37
C TRP A 6 24.50 -11.81 4.31
N MET A 7 24.66 -13.13 4.16
CA MET A 7 23.54 -14.08 4.19
C MET A 7 23.01 -14.36 5.62
N ALA A 8 23.76 -14.01 6.67
CA ALA A 8 23.42 -14.33 8.06
C ALA A 8 22.45 -13.34 8.72
N ILE A 9 22.24 -12.15 8.14
CA ILE A 9 21.41 -11.11 8.78
C ILE A 9 19.89 -11.38 8.63
N ALA A 10 19.49 -12.22 7.67
CA ALA A 10 18.07 -12.56 7.47
C ALA A 10 17.57 -13.75 8.32
N PHE A 11 18.46 -14.54 8.95
CA PHE A 11 18.09 -15.78 9.64
C PHE A 11 18.17 -15.73 11.18
N GLY A 12 18.70 -14.65 11.76
CA GLY A 12 18.91 -14.52 13.22
C GLY A 12 17.79 -13.82 14.00
N ILE A 13 16.85 -13.17 13.31
CA ILE A 13 15.67 -12.58 13.96
C ILE A 13 14.55 -13.58 13.70
N GLY A 14 14.08 -14.24 14.74
CA GLY A 14 12.93 -15.15 14.71
C GLY A 14 11.62 -14.43 14.35
N ILE A 15 11.54 -13.89 13.14
CA ILE A 15 10.29 -13.56 12.49
C ILE A 15 9.69 -14.92 12.14
N ARG A 16 8.89 -15.46 13.06
CA ARG A 16 7.86 -16.43 12.69
C ARG A 16 7.06 -15.77 11.58
N ILE A 17 7.36 -16.09 10.32
CA ILE A 17 6.51 -15.78 9.19
C ILE A 17 5.27 -16.65 9.39
N ARG A 18 4.38 -16.22 10.30
CA ARG A 18 2.99 -16.64 10.27
C ARG A 18 2.56 -16.33 8.86
N VAL A 19 2.17 -17.36 8.12
CA VAL A 19 1.60 -17.29 6.79
C VAL A 19 0.72 -16.04 6.68
N PHE A 20 1.25 -14.96 6.10
CA PHE A 20 0.55 -13.70 5.97
C PHE A 20 -0.29 -13.82 4.70
N ALA A 21 -1.59 -14.04 4.86
CA ALA A 21 -2.52 -13.64 3.82
C ALA A 21 -2.63 -12.11 3.91
N MET A 22 -2.30 -11.41 2.83
CA MET A 22 -2.50 -9.96 2.77
C MET A 22 -3.82 -9.67 2.06
N ALA A 23 -4.65 -8.82 2.66
CA ALA A 23 -5.85 -8.34 1.99
C ALA A 23 -5.42 -7.36 0.89
N PHE A 24 -5.84 -7.65 -0.34
CA PHE A 24 -5.78 -6.74 -1.47
C PHE A 24 -7.10 -5.98 -1.58
N ILE A 25 -7.00 -4.67 -1.56
CA ILE A 25 -8.12 -3.77 -1.40
C ILE A 25 -8.00 -2.67 -2.45
N ASP A 26 -9.06 -2.48 -3.23
CA ASP A 26 -9.15 -1.44 -4.24
C ASP A 26 -9.72 -0.16 -3.63
N VAL A 27 -9.24 0.96 -4.15
CA VAL A 27 -9.56 2.30 -3.70
C VAL A 27 -10.15 3.05 -4.88
N ILE A 28 -11.44 3.31 -4.77
CA ILE A 28 -12.19 4.11 -5.74
C ILE A 28 -12.31 5.51 -5.14
N MET A 29 -11.70 6.49 -5.83
CA MET A 29 -11.71 7.90 -5.45
C MET A 29 -12.42 8.73 -6.52
N GLU A 30 -13.52 9.36 -6.14
CA GLU A 30 -14.32 10.20 -7.02
C GLU A 30 -14.27 11.66 -6.53
N PRO A 31 -13.59 12.58 -7.24
CA PRO A 31 -13.63 13.99 -6.88
C PRO A 31 -15.04 14.56 -7.10
N GLU A 32 -15.48 15.46 -6.21
CA GLU A 32 -16.72 16.23 -6.41
C GLU A 32 -16.66 17.06 -7.71
N ASP A 33 -15.46 17.55 -8.04
CA ASP A 33 -15.14 18.23 -9.28
C ASP A 33 -14.91 17.21 -10.41
N LYS A 34 -15.96 16.98 -11.22
CA LYS A 34 -15.95 15.98 -12.30
C LYS A 34 -14.97 16.30 -13.43
N GLU A 35 -14.52 17.55 -13.55
CA GLU A 35 -13.57 17.98 -14.58
C GLU A 35 -12.10 17.82 -14.12
N MET A 36 -11.87 17.36 -12.89
CA MET A 36 -10.52 17.19 -12.37
C MET A 36 -9.74 16.13 -13.16
N PRO A 37 -8.58 16.47 -13.73
CA PRO A 37 -7.77 15.53 -14.51
C PRO A 37 -7.15 14.45 -13.62
N ASP A 38 -6.94 13.26 -14.16
CA ASP A 38 -6.40 12.11 -13.40
C ASP A 38 -5.01 12.38 -12.80
N THR A 39 -4.20 13.22 -13.45
CA THR A 39 -2.91 13.66 -12.90
C THR A 39 -3.09 14.46 -11.61
N ALA A 40 -4.12 15.29 -11.51
CA ALA A 40 -4.43 16.03 -10.29
C ALA A 40 -4.98 15.10 -9.20
N LYS A 41 -5.81 14.12 -9.54
CA LYS A 41 -6.30 13.11 -8.57
C LYS A 41 -5.13 12.40 -7.87
N LYS A 42 -4.09 12.04 -8.62
CA LYS A 42 -2.88 11.38 -8.07
C LYS A 42 -2.11 12.24 -7.07
N VAL A 43 -2.17 13.57 -7.19
CA VAL A 43 -1.52 14.47 -6.22
C VAL A 43 -2.20 14.35 -4.85
N TYR A 44 -3.53 14.32 -4.82
CA TYR A 44 -4.32 14.25 -3.58
C TYR A 44 -4.46 12.84 -3.01
N ALA A 45 -4.16 11.81 -3.80
CA ALA A 45 -4.45 10.42 -3.45
C ALA A 45 -3.85 10.00 -2.09
N ARG A 46 -2.61 10.40 -1.79
CA ARG A 46 -1.98 10.09 -0.49
C ARG A 46 -2.62 10.85 0.66
N ASP A 47 -3.00 12.11 0.46
CA ASP A 47 -3.64 12.95 1.48
C ASP A 47 -5.04 12.45 1.81
N VAL A 48 -5.79 11.99 0.80
CA VAL A 48 -7.12 11.38 0.97
C VAL A 48 -7.02 10.13 1.83
N ILE A 49 -6.08 9.23 1.50
CA ILE A 49 -5.85 8.00 2.28
C ILE A 49 -5.34 8.30 3.69
N ASP A 50 -4.49 9.31 3.88
CA ASP A 50 -4.02 9.72 5.21
C ASP A 50 -5.18 10.26 6.08
N LYS A 51 -6.09 11.05 5.49
CA LYS A 51 -7.30 11.49 6.19
C LYS A 51 -8.23 10.32 6.52
N TRP A 52 -8.44 9.38 5.60
CA TRP A 52 -9.19 8.16 5.90
C TRP A 52 -8.57 7.36 7.05
N ARG A 53 -7.23 7.21 7.08
CA ARG A 53 -6.52 6.57 8.20
C ARG A 53 -6.76 7.29 9.53
N LYS A 54 -6.81 8.63 9.52
CA LYS A 54 -7.12 9.44 10.71
C LYS A 54 -8.55 9.24 11.21
N LEU A 55 -9.53 9.09 10.31
CA LEU A 55 -10.91 8.75 10.70
C LEU A 55 -11.01 7.40 11.41
N HIS A 56 -10.10 6.48 11.09
CA HIS A 56 -9.99 5.15 11.70
C HIS A 56 -8.73 5.01 12.58
N GLU A 57 -8.34 6.06 13.30
CA GLU A 57 -7.13 6.08 14.15
C GLU A 57 -7.08 4.94 15.18
N ARG A 58 -8.26 4.52 15.68
CA ARG A 58 -8.41 3.44 16.67
C ARG A 58 -8.22 2.05 16.07
N GLU A 59 -8.31 1.92 14.75
CA GLU A 59 -8.21 0.65 14.04
C GLU A 59 -6.75 0.35 13.70
N ARG A 60 -6.09 -0.42 14.54
CA ARG A 60 -4.69 -0.82 14.32
C ARG A 60 -4.48 -1.49 12.95
N THR A 61 -5.48 -2.21 12.44
CA THR A 61 -5.44 -2.87 11.13
C THR A 61 -5.40 -1.86 9.98
N VAL A 62 -6.05 -0.70 10.12
CA VAL A 62 -6.00 0.42 9.16
C VAL A 62 -4.64 1.11 9.22
N GLN A 63 -4.09 1.33 10.42
CA GLN A 63 -2.79 1.97 10.58
C GLN A 63 -1.63 1.16 9.99
N ASN A 64 -1.77 -0.18 9.94
CA ASN A 64 -0.77 -1.08 9.35
C ASN A 64 -0.94 -1.28 7.83
N THR A 65 -1.86 -0.55 7.19
CA THR A 65 -2.03 -0.65 5.75
C THR A 65 -0.85 -0.02 5.02
N VAL A 66 -0.61 -0.46 3.79
CA VAL A 66 0.27 0.21 2.84
C VAL A 66 -0.50 0.59 1.60
N TYR A 67 -0.22 1.79 1.09
CA TYR A 67 -0.88 2.34 -0.08
C TYR A 67 0.14 2.55 -1.19
N ASP A 68 -0.20 2.12 -2.41
CA ASP A 68 0.68 2.23 -3.57
C ASP A 68 0.78 3.66 -4.14
N GLY A 69 -0.13 4.56 -3.74
CA GLY A 69 -0.21 5.93 -4.22
C GLY A 69 -1.15 6.11 -5.42
N MET A 70 -1.87 5.08 -5.85
CA MET A 70 -2.82 5.15 -6.96
C MET A 70 -4.20 4.57 -6.64
N ALA A 71 -4.30 3.25 -6.45
CA ALA A 71 -5.59 2.59 -6.29
C ALA A 71 -5.55 1.40 -5.32
N ASN A 72 -4.36 0.99 -4.86
CA ASN A 72 -4.23 -0.28 -4.15
C ASN A 72 -3.80 -0.08 -2.70
N ILE A 73 -4.63 -0.57 -1.79
CA ILE A 73 -4.30 -0.74 -0.37
C ILE A 73 -4.02 -2.21 -0.09
N PHE A 74 -2.96 -2.46 0.67
CA PHE A 74 -2.64 -3.78 1.19
C PHE A 74 -2.60 -3.76 2.71
N SER A 75 -3.15 -4.80 3.33
CA SER A 75 -3.12 -4.94 4.79
C SER A 75 -2.66 -6.35 5.20
N PRO A 76 -1.85 -6.49 6.26
CA PRO A 76 -1.47 -7.81 6.81
C PRO A 76 -2.64 -8.55 7.46
N THR A 77 -3.74 -7.85 7.71
CA THR A 77 -4.94 -8.39 8.37
C THR A 77 -6.17 -7.86 7.65
N VAL A 78 -7.25 -8.65 7.67
CA VAL A 78 -8.55 -8.22 7.16
C VAL A 78 -9.00 -6.91 7.83
N LEU A 79 -9.41 -5.94 7.04
CA LEU A 79 -10.00 -4.70 7.55
C LEU A 79 -11.41 -4.96 8.10
N PRO A 80 -11.81 -4.33 9.22
CA PRO A 80 -13.18 -4.39 9.71
C PRO A 80 -14.16 -3.77 8.71
N ASP A 81 -15.36 -4.34 8.55
CA ASP A 81 -16.36 -3.90 7.57
C ASP A 81 -16.75 -2.43 7.74
N ARG A 82 -16.73 -1.90 8.97
CA ARG A 82 -16.95 -0.47 9.26
C ARG A 82 -15.96 0.48 8.57
N CYS A 83 -14.79 -0.01 8.16
CA CYS A 83 -13.78 0.78 7.45
C CYS A 83 -13.95 0.73 5.92
N LEU A 84 -14.86 -0.11 5.43
CA LEU A 84 -15.16 -0.30 4.00
C LEU A 84 -16.40 0.48 3.57
N VAL A 85 -17.10 1.11 4.52
CA VAL A 85 -18.29 1.93 4.25
C VAL A 85 -17.86 3.15 3.43
N PRO A 86 -18.52 3.45 2.29
CA PRO A 86 -18.23 4.65 1.51
C PRO A 86 -18.34 5.92 2.36
N CYS A 87 -17.40 6.84 2.18
CA CYS A 87 -17.36 8.08 2.96
C CYS A 87 -16.80 9.25 2.14
N ASP A 88 -17.14 10.47 2.56
CA ASP A 88 -16.61 11.68 1.97
C ASP A 88 -15.37 12.15 2.73
N ILE A 89 -14.28 12.42 2.00
CA ILE A 89 -13.02 12.94 2.52
C ILE A 89 -12.78 14.33 1.93
N GLU A 90 -12.66 15.32 2.80
CA GLU A 90 -12.23 16.66 2.41
C GLU A 90 -10.73 16.79 2.62
N VAL A 91 -9.94 17.14 1.60
CA VAL A 91 -8.50 17.48 1.68
C VAL A 91 -8.27 18.95 1.33
N THR A 92 -7.26 19.56 1.93
CA THR A 92 -6.91 20.96 1.65
C THR A 92 -5.77 20.99 0.65
N SER A 93 -5.98 21.65 -0.49
CA SER A 93 -4.91 21.87 -1.47
C SER A 93 -3.78 22.74 -0.94
N GLU A 94 -2.62 22.67 -1.59
CA GLU A 94 -1.47 23.56 -1.30
C GLU A 94 -1.86 25.05 -1.39
N ARG A 95 -2.86 25.38 -2.22
CA ARG A 95 -3.39 26.75 -2.37
C ARG A 95 -4.44 27.12 -1.31
N GLY A 96 -4.67 26.26 -0.32
CA GLY A 96 -5.60 26.48 0.79
C GLY A 96 -7.06 26.18 0.48
N PHE A 97 -7.41 25.78 -0.75
CA PHE A 97 -8.80 25.46 -1.10
C PHE A 97 -9.16 24.03 -0.70
N PRO A 98 -10.31 23.82 -0.01
CA PRO A 98 -10.82 22.48 0.29
C PRO A 98 -11.29 21.79 -1.00
N LYS A 99 -11.06 20.48 -1.07
CA LYS A 99 -11.48 19.58 -2.15
C LYS A 99 -12.09 18.33 -1.53
N LYS A 100 -13.29 17.95 -1.96
CA LYS A 100 -13.99 16.76 -1.47
C LYS A 100 -13.86 15.60 -2.45
N PHE A 101 -13.72 14.42 -1.88
CA PHE A 101 -13.59 13.15 -2.58
C PHE A 101 -14.54 12.13 -1.94
N GLY A 102 -15.39 11.50 -2.75
CA GLY A 102 -16.04 10.26 -2.38
C GLY A 102 -15.00 9.13 -2.39
N LEU A 103 -14.90 8.42 -1.28
CA LEU A 103 -13.95 7.32 -1.08
C LEU A 103 -14.73 6.03 -0.84
N GLN A 104 -14.48 5.04 -1.70
CA GLN A 104 -15.00 3.68 -1.57
C GLN A 104 -13.83 2.70 -1.56
N ILE A 105 -13.83 1.82 -0.54
CA ILE A 105 -12.75 0.87 -0.30
C ILE A 105 -13.34 -0.53 -0.36
N GLU A 106 -12.88 -1.34 -1.32
CA GLU A 106 -13.45 -2.66 -1.59
C GLU A 106 -12.41 -3.76 -1.45
N ARG A 107 -12.78 -4.86 -0.78
CA ARG A 107 -11.91 -6.04 -0.74
C ARG A 107 -11.97 -6.75 -2.10
N VAL A 108 -10.82 -6.88 -2.75
CA VAL A 108 -10.73 -7.53 -4.06
C VAL A 108 -10.21 -8.96 -3.95
N ALA A 109 -9.15 -9.20 -3.18
CA ALA A 109 -8.55 -10.53 -3.09
C ALA A 109 -7.81 -10.76 -1.77
N GLU A 110 -7.51 -12.03 -1.48
CA GLU A 110 -6.53 -12.43 -0.48
C GLU A 110 -5.25 -12.90 -1.19
N VAL A 111 -4.13 -12.28 -0.86
CA VAL A 111 -2.83 -12.56 -1.47
C VAL A 111 -2.08 -13.58 -0.61
N SER A 112 -1.80 -14.74 -1.21
CA SER A 112 -1.06 -15.82 -0.54
C SER A 112 0.44 -15.65 -0.69
N MET A 113 1.12 -15.23 0.38
CA MET A 113 2.59 -15.16 0.40
C MET A 113 3.27 -16.55 0.37
N LYS A 114 2.50 -17.64 0.57
CA LYS A 114 3.00 -19.02 0.40
C LYS A 114 3.36 -19.31 -1.04
N GLU A 115 2.58 -18.81 -2.00
CA GLU A 115 2.84 -19.08 -3.42
C GLU A 115 4.17 -18.46 -3.85
N LEU A 116 4.50 -17.28 -3.30
CA LEU A 116 5.81 -16.69 -3.52
C LEU A 116 6.95 -17.57 -2.98
N HIS A 117 6.79 -18.13 -1.78
CA HIS A 117 7.79 -19.04 -1.22
C HIS A 117 7.96 -20.30 -2.07
N ARG A 118 6.85 -20.90 -2.52
CA ARG A 118 6.86 -22.06 -3.43
C ARG A 118 7.53 -21.74 -4.76
N PHE A 119 7.28 -20.54 -5.30
CA PHE A 119 7.92 -20.07 -6.52
C PHE A 119 9.45 -19.91 -6.34
N ILE A 120 9.89 -19.28 -5.24
CA ILE A 120 11.32 -19.12 -4.91
C ILE A 120 12.01 -20.49 -4.78
N ASN A 121 11.34 -21.48 -4.20
CA ASN A 121 11.83 -22.85 -4.07
C ASN A 121 11.74 -23.68 -5.37
N ARG A 122 11.25 -23.10 -6.47
CA ARG A 122 11.02 -23.78 -7.76
C ARG A 122 10.01 -24.94 -7.68
N GLU A 123 9.10 -24.90 -6.70
CA GLU A 123 8.00 -25.87 -6.57
C GLU A 123 6.84 -25.56 -7.53
N ILE A 124 6.75 -24.32 -8.00
CA ILE A 124 5.82 -23.87 -9.03
C ILE A 124 6.56 -23.04 -10.07
N ASN A 125 6.08 -23.07 -11.32
CA ASN A 125 6.67 -22.34 -12.44
C ASN A 125 5.92 -21.04 -12.78
N VAL A 126 4.78 -20.80 -12.14
CA VAL A 126 3.98 -19.59 -12.34
C VAL A 126 4.42 -18.53 -11.34
N VAL A 127 4.74 -17.35 -11.84
CA VAL A 127 5.15 -16.21 -11.01
C VAL A 127 3.91 -15.61 -10.34
N PRO A 128 3.85 -15.54 -8.99
CA PRO A 128 2.73 -14.91 -8.28
C PRO A 128 2.88 -13.39 -8.33
N GLN A 129 2.40 -12.77 -9.42
CA GLN A 129 2.56 -11.34 -9.71
C GLN A 129 2.06 -10.43 -8.58
N ILE A 130 0.89 -10.70 -8.03
CA ILE A 130 0.28 -9.87 -6.98
C ILE A 130 1.15 -9.89 -5.70
N ALA A 131 1.71 -11.05 -5.34
CA ALA A 131 2.60 -11.16 -4.18
C ALA A 131 3.91 -10.37 -4.37
N LEU A 132 4.43 -10.30 -5.60
CA LEU A 132 5.58 -9.44 -5.91
C LEU A 132 5.24 -7.96 -5.84
N THR A 133 4.07 -7.55 -6.36
CA THR A 133 3.58 -6.17 -6.25
C THR A 133 3.43 -5.76 -4.78
N VAL A 134 2.87 -6.63 -3.94
CA VAL A 134 2.76 -6.42 -2.49
C VAL A 134 4.13 -6.12 -1.87
N ILE A 135 5.14 -6.93 -2.16
CA ILE A 135 6.51 -6.70 -1.63
C ILE A 135 7.06 -5.37 -2.13
N GLN A 136 6.88 -5.06 -3.42
CA GLN A 136 7.34 -3.81 -3.99
C GLN A 136 6.72 -2.60 -3.28
N VAL A 137 5.42 -2.66 -2.97
CA VAL A 137 4.72 -1.59 -2.26
C VAL A 137 5.16 -1.51 -0.79
N LEU A 138 5.28 -2.65 -0.09
CA LEU A 138 5.75 -2.71 1.30
C LEU A 138 7.15 -2.08 1.46
N VAL A 139 8.10 -2.47 0.61
CA VAL A 139 9.49 -1.97 0.68
C VAL A 139 9.56 -0.48 0.35
N ARG A 140 8.65 0.02 -0.50
CA ARG A 140 8.61 1.43 -0.88
C ARG A 140 7.80 2.30 0.07
N HIS A 141 6.93 1.73 0.89
CA HIS A 141 6.00 2.50 1.72
C HIS A 141 6.74 3.44 2.67
N PHE A 142 7.69 2.92 3.46
CA PHE A 142 8.43 3.74 4.42
C PHE A 142 9.31 4.80 3.72
N PRO A 143 10.13 4.47 2.71
CA PRO A 143 10.89 5.50 1.99
C PRO A 143 10.03 6.55 1.28
N ALA A 144 8.88 6.18 0.71
CA ALA A 144 8.00 7.13 0.01
C ALA A 144 7.33 8.16 0.93
N LEU A 145 7.29 7.90 2.24
CA LEU A 145 6.80 8.87 3.24
C LEU A 145 7.90 9.84 3.69
N ASN A 146 9.17 9.46 3.57
CA ASN A 146 10.30 10.19 4.16
C ASN A 146 11.18 10.91 3.12
N PHE A 147 11.10 10.52 1.85
CA PHE A 147 11.96 11.03 0.79
C PHE A 147 11.14 11.50 -0.42
N LEU A 148 11.71 12.42 -1.18
CA LEU A 148 11.17 12.80 -2.48
C LEU A 148 11.29 11.62 -3.44
N VAL A 149 10.17 11.22 -4.03
CA VAL A 149 10.10 10.13 -5.00
C VAL A 149 10.17 10.73 -6.41
N SER A 150 11.17 10.33 -7.22
CA SER A 150 11.25 10.71 -8.63
C SER A 150 11.20 9.46 -9.53
N GLY A 151 10.48 9.57 -10.65
CA GLY A 151 10.24 8.49 -11.60
C GLY A 151 8.88 7.79 -11.40
N GLY A 152 8.03 7.86 -12.43
CA GLY A 152 6.63 7.39 -12.44
C GLY A 152 6.41 5.87 -12.33
N GLY A 153 7.37 5.11 -11.81
CA GLY A 153 7.27 3.66 -11.64
C GLY A 153 8.43 2.98 -10.91
N GLY A 154 9.59 3.63 -10.70
CA GLY A 154 10.78 2.92 -10.24
C GLY A 154 11.87 3.76 -9.60
N GLY A 155 11.89 3.77 -8.27
CA GLY A 155 13.06 3.27 -7.54
C GLY A 155 14.02 4.28 -6.92
N ALA A 156 13.88 5.58 -7.15
CA ALA A 156 14.81 6.57 -6.60
C ALA A 156 14.13 7.43 -5.52
N PHE A 157 14.78 7.45 -4.35
CA PHE A 157 14.42 8.26 -3.19
C PHE A 157 15.51 9.32 -3.01
N PHE A 158 15.11 10.59 -2.92
CA PHE A 158 16.02 11.72 -2.80
C PHE A 158 15.84 12.40 -1.44
N SER A 159 16.96 12.75 -0.83
CA SER A 159 17.07 13.59 0.37
C SER A 159 17.85 14.86 0.00
N PRO A 160 17.58 16.01 0.63
CA PRO A 160 18.36 17.24 0.46
C PRO A 160 19.85 17.06 0.72
#